data_AF-A0A2B2BKU9-F1
#
_entry.id   AF-A0A2B2BKU9-F1
#
_cell.length_a   1.000
_cell.length_b   1.000
_cell.length_c   1.000
_cell.angle_alpha   90.00
_cell.angle_beta   90.00
_cell.angle_gamma   90.00
#
_symmetry.space_group_name_H-M   'P 1'
#
loop_
_entity.id
_entity.type
_entity.pdbx_description
1 polymer ?
#
loop_
_entity_poly.entity_id
_entity_poly.type
_entity_poly.pdbx_seq_one_letter_code
_entity_poly.pdbx_strand_id
1 'polypeptide(L)'
;ARKSRSVPLMQSLYDWIQQQMSMLSRHSDTAKAFAYLLKQWDALNEYCRNGWVEIDNNLCENALRVVALGRRNYMFFGSDGGGDSAAVMYSLIGS
;
A
#
# COMPACT_ATOMS: atom_id res chain seq x y z
N ALA A 1 -17.75 7.44 15.46
CA ALA A 1 -16.47 7.36 16.18
C ALA A 1 -15.24 7.46 15.27
N ARG A 2 -15.09 6.60 14.23
CA ARG A 2 -13.94 6.66 13.30
C ARG A 2 -13.84 7.99 12.54
N LYS A 3 -14.90 8.35 11.79
CA LYS A 3 -14.98 9.62 11.02
C LYS A 3 -14.61 10.87 11.82
N SER A 4 -15.15 11.00 13.03
CA SER A 4 -14.95 12.18 13.89
C SER A 4 -13.51 12.40 14.34
N ARG A 5 -12.66 11.36 14.33
CA ARG A 5 -11.24 11.45 14.68
C ARG A 5 -10.35 11.45 13.45
N SER A 6 -10.62 10.54 12.52
CA SER A 6 -9.76 10.30 11.36
C SER A 6 -9.81 11.43 10.34
N VAL A 7 -10.99 11.99 10.06
CA VAL A 7 -11.14 13.06 9.04
C VAL A 7 -10.37 14.34 9.42
N PRO A 8 -10.48 14.87 10.66
CA PRO A 8 -9.67 16.03 11.07
C PRO A 8 -8.16 15.77 11.01
N LEU A 9 -7.72 14.57 11.39
CA LEU A 9 -6.30 14.20 11.34
C LEU A 9 -5.79 14.14 9.89
N MET A 10 -6.53 13.51 8.98
CA MET A 10 -6.18 13.48 7.56
C MET A 10 -6.13 14.89 6.97
N GLN A 11 -7.06 15.77 7.33
CA GLN A 11 -7.01 17.16 6.89
C GLN A 11 -5.77 17.89 7.43
N SER A 12 -5.45 17.74 8.72
CA SER A 12 -4.25 18.35 9.30
C SER A 12 -2.96 17.86 8.66
N LEU A 13 -2.91 16.58 8.28
CA LEU A 13 -1.78 16.00 7.55
C LEU A 13 -1.67 16.59 6.15
N TYR A 14 -2.79 16.74 5.43
CA TYR A 14 -2.81 17.37 4.11
C TYR A 14 -2.22 18.77 4.16
N ASP A 15 -2.73 19.60 5.08
CA ASP A 15 -2.30 20.99 5.21
C ASP A 15 -0.81 21.08 5.57
N TRP A 16 -0.35 20.20 6.46
CA TRP A 16 1.06 20.10 6.82
C TRP A 16 1.94 19.71 5.63
N ILE A 17 1.53 18.70 4.84
CA ILE A 17 2.28 18.28 3.63
C ILE A 17 2.38 19.44 2.63
N GLN A 18 1.29 20.17 2.38
CA GLN A 18 1.30 21.33 1.49
C GLN A 18 2.28 22.40 1.96
N GLN A 19 2.31 22.68 3.27
CA GLN A 19 3.29 23.60 3.86
C GLN A 19 4.73 23.09 3.65
N GLN A 20 5.01 21.81 3.93
CA GLN A 20 6.34 21.24 3.71
C GLN A 20 6.77 21.31 2.25
N MET A 21 5.86 21.07 1.31
CA MET A 21 6.14 21.13 -0.13
C MET A 21 6.57 22.53 -0.60
N SER A 22 6.13 23.60 0.07
CA SER A 22 6.59 24.97 -0.23
C SER A 22 8.02 25.25 0.21
N MET A 23 8.53 24.50 1.20
CA MET A 23 9.87 24.67 1.76
C MET A 23 10.90 23.70 1.16
N LEU A 24 10.43 22.56 0.66
CA LEU A 24 11.29 21.53 0.09
C LEU A 24 11.74 21.89 -1.33
N SER A 25 12.99 21.55 -1.65
CA SER A 25 13.44 21.54 -3.04
C SER A 25 12.62 20.54 -3.85
N ARG A 26 12.20 20.92 -5.07
CA ARG A 26 11.42 20.08 -6.00
C ARG A 26 12.06 18.73 -6.30
N HIS A 27 13.39 18.62 -6.18
CA HIS A 27 14.12 17.40 -6.48
C HIS A 27 14.41 16.53 -5.25
N SER A 28 14.05 16.98 -4.05
CA SER A 28 14.22 16.18 -2.84
C SER A 28 13.37 14.91 -2.89
N ASP A 29 13.92 13.80 -2.37
CA ASP A 29 13.18 12.54 -2.32
C ASP A 29 11.94 12.64 -1.42
N THR A 30 11.99 13.49 -0.39
CA THR A 30 10.82 13.83 0.43
C THR A 30 9.71 14.49 -0.39
N ALA A 31 10.03 15.46 -1.25
CA ALA A 31 9.03 16.09 -2.11
C ALA A 31 8.42 15.09 -3.11
N LYS A 32 9.22 14.15 -3.64
CA LYS A 32 8.71 13.06 -4.48
C LYS A 32 7.78 12.13 -3.72
N ALA A 33 8.14 11.76 -2.48
CA ALA A 33 7.30 10.93 -1.62
C ALA A 33 5.97 11.61 -1.29
N PHE A 34 5.99 12.90 -0.95
CA PHE A 34 4.77 13.68 -0.73
C PHE A 34 3.90 13.79 -1.99
N ALA A 35 4.49 14.05 -3.15
CA ALA A 35 3.75 14.07 -4.41
C ALA A 35 3.10 12.72 -4.71
N TYR A 36 3.80 11.61 -4.46
CA TYR A 36 3.24 10.26 -4.59
C TYR A 36 2.09 10.02 -3.62
N LEU A 37 2.26 10.39 -2.35
CA LEU A 37 1.23 10.26 -1.32
C LEU A 37 -0.03 11.06 -1.68
N LEU A 38 0.13 12.32 -2.10
CA LEU A 38 -0.98 13.18 -2.52
C LEU A 38 -1.71 12.64 -3.76
N LYS A 39 -1.00 11.97 -4.67
CA LYS A 39 -1.63 11.29 -5.81
C LYS A 39 -2.57 10.15 -5.37
N GLN A 40 -2.31 9.54 -4.21
CA GLN A 40 -3.13 8.46 -3.63
C GLN A 40 -4.11 8.95 -2.56
N TRP A 41 -4.30 10.26 -2.42
CA TRP A 41 -5.03 10.85 -1.30
C TRP A 41 -6.46 10.34 -1.16
N ASP A 42 -7.18 10.16 -2.27
CA ASP A 42 -8.55 9.65 -2.25
C ASP A 42 -8.61 8.21 -1.74
N ALA A 43 -7.72 7.34 -2.22
CA ALA A 43 -7.62 5.96 -1.76
C ALA A 43 -7.26 5.88 -0.26
N LEU A 44 -6.32 6.71 0.19
CA LEU A 44 -5.93 6.82 1.60
C LEU A 44 -7.07 7.34 2.49
N ASN A 45 -8.02 8.10 1.96
CA ASN A 45 -9.17 8.59 2.73
C ASN A 45 -10.37 7.62 2.70
N GLU A 46 -10.30 6.51 1.95
CA GLU A 46 -11.41 5.56 1.87
C GLU A 46 -11.70 4.92 3.23
N TYR A 47 -10.69 4.62 4.05
CA TYR A 47 -10.88 4.09 5.42
C TYR A 47 -11.68 5.05 6.33
N CYS A 48 -11.61 6.36 6.04
CA CYS A 48 -12.41 7.36 6.76
C CYS A 48 -13.88 7.28 6.35
N ARG A 49 -14.16 6.96 5.08
CA ARG A 49 -15.51 6.96 4.49
C ARG A 49 -16.23 5.64 4.71
N ASN A 50 -15.51 4.54 4.52
CA ASN A 50 -15.97 3.18 4.58
C ASN A 50 -15.42 2.46 5.82
N GLY A 51 -16.33 2.02 6.69
CA GLY A 51 -15.96 1.32 7.94
C GLY A 51 -15.34 -0.06 7.73
N TRP A 52 -15.48 -0.64 6.55
CA TRP A 52 -15.02 -1.98 6.19
C TRP A 52 -13.58 -1.99 5.68
N VAL A 53 -13.07 -0.81 5.31
CA VAL A 53 -11.70 -0.65 4.85
C VAL A 53 -10.82 -0.39 6.07
N GLU A 54 -9.77 -1.19 6.16
CA GLU A 54 -8.73 -1.03 7.18
C GLU A 54 -7.82 0.17 6.85
N ILE A 55 -7.18 0.73 7.88
CA ILE A 55 -6.29 1.88 7.71
C ILE A 55 -4.97 1.52 7.00
N ASP A 56 -4.58 0.24 7.08
CA ASP A 56 -3.37 -0.27 6.48
C ASP A 56 -3.67 -1.54 5.65
N ASN A 57 -2.71 -1.89 4.80
CA ASN A 57 -2.75 -3.07 3.94
C ASN A 57 -1.87 -4.21 4.49
N ASN A 58 -1.50 -4.19 5.79
CA ASN A 58 -0.53 -5.13 6.36
C ASN A 58 -0.95 -6.59 6.18
N LEU A 59 -2.26 -6.87 6.25
CA LEU A 59 -2.81 -8.20 6.00
C LEU A 59 -2.55 -8.65 4.56
N CYS A 60 -2.79 -7.79 3.58
CA CYS A 60 -2.51 -8.06 2.17
C CYS A 60 -1.00 -8.23 1.92
N GLU A 61 -0.16 -7.37 2.52
CA GLU A 61 1.30 -7.46 2.37
C GLU A 61 1.85 -8.75 2.98
N ASN A 62 1.34 -9.16 4.14
CA ASN A 62 1.72 -10.43 4.78
C ASN A 62 1.30 -11.64 3.93
N ALA A 63 0.10 -11.63 3.34
CA ALA A 63 -0.34 -12.68 2.42
C ALA A 63 0.57 -12.76 1.17
N LEU A 64 0.95 -11.62 0.61
CA LEU A 64 1.84 -11.55 -0.56
C LEU A 64 3.30 -11.87 -0.24
N ARG A 65 3.72 -11.75 1.02
CA ARG A 65 5.10 -12.04 1.46
C ARG A 65 5.52 -13.47 1.12
N VAL A 66 4.62 -14.43 1.27
CA VAL A 66 4.87 -15.85 0.96
C VAL A 66 5.14 -16.04 -0.54
N VAL A 67 4.38 -15.35 -1.39
CA VAL A 67 4.56 -15.38 -2.84
C VAL A 67 5.87 -14.71 -3.25
N ALA A 68 6.22 -13.56 -2.65
CA ALA A 68 7.47 -12.86 -2.93
C ALA A 68 8.72 -13.69 -2.53
N LEU A 69 8.67 -14.35 -1.37
CA LEU A 69 9.72 -15.29 -0.94
C LEU A 69 9.84 -16.48 -1.90
N GLY A 70 8.71 -17.02 -2.34
CA GLY A 70 8.66 -18.05 -3.36
C GLY A 70 9.36 -17.67 -4.66
N ARG A 71 8.98 -16.54 -5.26
CA ARG A 71 9.60 -16.07 -6.52
C ARG A 71 11.12 -15.93 -6.43
N ARG A 72 11.64 -15.52 -5.28
CA ARG A 72 13.10 -15.42 -5.05
C ARG A 72 13.77 -16.79 -4.93
N ASN A 73 13.10 -17.75 -4.29
CA ASN A 73 13.66 -19.08 -4.04
C ASN A 73 13.51 -20.04 -5.23
N TYR A 74 12.50 -19.82 -6.08
CA TYR A 74 12.19 -20.66 -7.21
C TYR A 74 12.53 -19.94 -8.54
N MET A 75 13.83 -19.71 -8.79
CA MET A 75 14.33 -19.17 -10.07
C MET A 75 14.10 -20.11 -11.28
N PHE A 76 13.46 -21.28 -11.07
CA PHE A 76 13.21 -22.31 -12.08
C PHE A 76 11.77 -22.35 -12.62
N PHE A 77 10.88 -21.45 -12.18
CA PHE A 77 9.59 -21.26 -12.85
C PHE A 77 9.78 -20.49 -14.17
N GLY A 78 10.48 -21.12 -15.11
CA GLY A 78 10.80 -20.57 -16.44
C GLY A 78 9.80 -20.93 -17.53
N SER A 79 8.69 -21.60 -17.20
CA SER A 79 7.62 -21.95 -18.13
C SER A 79 6.25 -21.64 -17.54
N ASP A 80 5.29 -21.27 -18.39
CA ASP A 80 3.93 -20.88 -17.97
C ASP A 80 3.23 -21.97 -17.13
N GLY A 81 3.44 -23.25 -17.48
CA GLY A 81 2.89 -24.38 -16.71
C GLY A 81 3.47 -24.52 -15.29
N GLY A 82 4.68 -24.01 -15.06
CA GLY A 82 5.25 -23.91 -13.71
C GLY A 82 4.56 -22.86 -12.86
N GLY A 83 4.18 -21.73 -13.46
CA GLY A 83 3.41 -20.67 -12.79
C GLY A 83 2.02 -21.14 -12.35
N ASP A 84 1.31 -21.86 -13.21
CA ASP A 84 -0.01 -22.44 -12.89
C ASP A 84 0.06 -23.45 -11.74
N SER A 85 1.06 -24.34 -11.77
CA SER A 85 1.26 -25.32 -10.70
C SER A 85 1.58 -24.65 -9.36
N ALA A 86 2.36 -23.56 -9.37
CA ALA A 86 2.63 -22.76 -8.18
C ALA A 86 1.38 -22.04 -7.66
N ALA A 87 0.54 -21.49 -8.55
CA ALA A 87 -0.70 -20.83 -8.17
C ALA A 87 -1.67 -21.80 -7.46
N VAL A 88 -1.79 -23.03 -7.94
CA VAL A 88 -2.58 -24.08 -7.28
C VAL A 88 -2.03 -24.39 -5.89
N MET A 89 -0.72 -24.57 -5.75
CA MET A 89 -0.10 -24.84 -4.43
C MET A 89 -0.26 -23.66 -3.46
N TYR A 90 -0.10 -22.41 -3.93
CA TYR A 90 -0.33 -21.24 -3.10
C TYR A 90 -1.79 -21.09 -2.67
N SER A 91 -2.75 -21.49 -3.51
CA SER A 91 -4.17 -21.48 -3.13
C SER A 91 -4.51 -22.49 -2.02
N LEU A 92 -3.73 -23.57 -1.90
CA LEU A 92 -3.92 -24.59 -0.85
C LEU A 92 -3.22 -24.22 0.47
N ILE A 93 -2.12 -23.45 0.41
CA ILE A 93 -1.32 -23.10 1.58
C ILE A 93 -1.72 -21.73 2.15
N GLY A 94 -2.23 -20.82 1.33
CA GLY A 94 -2.70 -19.50 1.74
C GLY A 94 -4.07 -19.56 2.42
N SER A 95 -4.10 -19.85 3.73
CA SER A 95 -5.23 -19.59 4.63
C SER A 95 -4.78 -18.75 5.82
#